data_AF-S9QCK6-F1
#
_entry.id   AF-S9QCK6-F1
#
_cell.length_a   1.000
_cell.length_b   1.000
_cell.length_c   1.000
_cell.angle_alpha   90.00
_cell.angle_beta   90.00
_cell.angle_gamma   90.00
#
_symmetry.space_group_name_H-M   'P 1'
#
loop_
_entity.id
_entity.type
_entity.pdbx_description
1 polymer ?
#
loop_
_entity_poly.entity_id
_entity_poly.type
_entity_poly.pdbx_seq_one_letter_code
_entity_poly.pdbx_strand_id
1 'polypeptide(L)'
;MAVFCGVASPALTDGLPAAITPLFPKAALPSPEVPDTDILTLTRFNAAPVSSREVPDDIAEVVARQANISNFGTACGPSLSVSATSGAMLSVRLSAPCLPYDTVRLEHAGLAFTLPMPMTGELSFLLPALSETGSLSATLSDNSTLTASTPVPDAREFARVALQWNGEDHGELIAEAPRQLDGQMFRIGQSLDESGAVLQVFSRRIDDLAASGVVRLSMRTRVTTANCDTGQTARVRRVVPHEPVSTYDLKLMGQGCEAVGQSLELKNVLQDLKLAGN
;
A
#
# COMPACT_ATOMS: atom_id res chain seq x y z
N MET A 1 -24.98 8.25 76.48
CA MET A 1 -25.81 9.38 76.01
C MET A 1 -25.35 9.71 74.59
N ALA A 2 -26.26 9.99 73.64
CA ALA A 2 -26.00 10.08 72.19
C ALA A 2 -25.60 8.74 71.50
N VAL A 3 -25.45 8.77 70.16
CA VAL A 3 -26.11 7.83 69.22
C VAL A 3 -25.47 7.87 67.81
N PHE A 4 -25.33 6.71 67.13
CA PHE A 4 -25.00 6.50 65.68
C PHE A 4 -23.60 6.95 65.20
N CYS A 5 -23.01 6.50 64.07
CA CYS A 5 -23.48 5.70 62.90
C CYS A 5 -22.35 4.72 62.45
N GLY A 6 -22.61 3.55 61.85
CA GLY A 6 -22.52 3.28 60.38
C GLY A 6 -21.06 3.24 59.85
N VAL A 7 -20.56 2.26 59.08
CA VAL A 7 -21.17 1.27 58.17
C VAL A 7 -20.31 -0.01 58.12
N ALA A 8 -20.85 -1.15 57.68
CA ALA A 8 -20.14 -2.43 57.54
C ALA A 8 -20.30 -3.06 56.13
N SER A 9 -19.60 -4.18 55.92
CA SER A 9 -19.91 -5.25 54.92
C SER A 9 -19.15 -5.16 53.55
N PRO A 10 -19.03 -6.25 52.76
CA PRO A 10 -17.75 -6.98 52.71
C PRO A 10 -17.39 -7.63 51.33
N ALA A 11 -16.41 -8.55 51.36
CA ALA A 11 -16.31 -9.80 50.59
C ALA A 11 -16.14 -9.81 49.05
N LEU A 12 -15.26 -10.71 48.61
CA LEU A 12 -15.14 -11.16 47.21
C LEU A 12 -16.39 -11.93 46.75
N THR A 13 -16.67 -11.85 45.45
CA THR A 13 -17.45 -12.87 44.72
C THR A 13 -16.82 -13.15 43.36
N ASP A 14 -16.52 -14.43 43.11
CA ASP A 14 -16.28 -14.96 41.76
C ASP A 14 -17.50 -14.74 40.84
N GLY A 15 -17.26 -14.69 39.53
CA GLY A 15 -18.33 -14.74 38.54
C GLY A 15 -17.93 -14.29 37.14
N LEU A 16 -17.40 -15.22 36.34
CA LEU A 16 -17.49 -15.06 34.88
C LEU A 16 -18.98 -15.03 34.49
N PRO A 17 -19.47 -14.02 33.75
CA PRO A 17 -20.78 -14.13 33.12
C PRO A 17 -20.74 -15.23 32.06
N ALA A 18 -21.54 -16.28 32.25
CA ALA A 18 -21.67 -17.36 31.29
C ALA A 18 -22.16 -16.84 29.94
N ALA A 19 -21.66 -17.44 28.85
CA ALA A 19 -22.06 -17.09 27.49
C ALA A 19 -23.58 -17.25 27.30
N ILE A 20 -24.23 -16.23 26.74
CA ILE A 20 -25.65 -16.26 26.38
C ILE A 20 -25.78 -17.09 25.09
N THR A 21 -25.94 -18.40 25.23
CA THR A 21 -26.33 -19.27 24.12
C THR A 21 -27.78 -18.95 23.74
N PRO A 22 -28.08 -18.50 22.52
CA PRO A 22 -29.47 -18.26 22.12
C PRO A 22 -30.24 -19.60 22.10
N LEU A 23 -31.47 -19.56 22.62
CA LEU A 23 -32.41 -20.69 22.54
C LEU A 23 -32.81 -20.92 21.08
N PHE A 24 -32.14 -21.87 20.41
CA PHE A 24 -32.63 -22.41 19.15
C PHE A 24 -34.00 -23.06 19.38
N PRO A 25 -35.08 -22.63 18.69
CA PRO A 25 -36.37 -23.26 18.82
C PRO A 25 -36.30 -24.70 18.28
N LYS A 26 -36.51 -25.68 19.16
CA LYS A 26 -36.56 -27.11 18.81
C LYS A 26 -37.80 -27.54 18.03
N ALA A 27 -38.75 -26.63 17.79
CA ALA A 27 -39.93 -26.89 17.00
C ALA A 27 -39.63 -26.63 15.52
N ALA A 28 -39.65 -27.68 14.71
CA ALA A 28 -39.79 -27.52 13.27
C ALA A 28 -41.14 -26.83 13.00
N LEU A 29 -41.13 -25.80 12.16
CA LEU A 29 -42.38 -25.19 11.69
C LEU A 29 -43.16 -26.24 10.89
N PRO A 30 -44.49 -26.35 11.06
CA PRO A 30 -45.29 -27.22 10.21
C PRO A 30 -45.18 -26.74 8.76
N SER A 31 -44.78 -27.65 7.87
CA SER A 31 -44.80 -27.37 6.43
C SER A 31 -46.26 -27.19 6.01
N PRO A 32 -46.61 -26.16 5.20
CA PRO A 32 -47.99 -26.00 4.74
C PRO A 32 -48.40 -27.21 3.89
N GLU A 33 -49.56 -27.80 4.20
CA GLU A 33 -50.20 -28.77 3.31
C GLU A 33 -50.53 -28.08 1.97
N VAL A 34 -49.87 -28.53 0.90
CA VAL A 34 -50.26 -28.17 -0.47
C VAL A 34 -51.40 -29.12 -0.87
N PRO A 35 -52.58 -28.62 -1.29
CA PRO A 35 -53.67 -29.50 -1.71
C PRO A 35 -53.28 -30.25 -2.99
N ASP A 36 -53.27 -31.57 -2.92
CA ASP A 36 -52.76 -32.47 -3.97
C ASP A 36 -53.78 -32.70 -5.11
N THR A 37 -54.56 -31.67 -5.42
CA THR A 37 -55.65 -31.68 -6.41
C THR A 37 -55.63 -30.39 -7.24
N ASP A 38 -54.71 -30.32 -8.18
CA ASP A 38 -55.05 -30.11 -9.58
C ASP A 38 -53.88 -30.49 -10.49
N ILE A 39 -54.17 -31.16 -11.61
CA ILE A 39 -53.14 -31.50 -12.61
C ILE A 39 -52.81 -30.21 -13.37
N LEU A 40 -51.94 -29.38 -12.78
CA LEU A 40 -51.47 -28.12 -13.37
C LEU A 40 -50.86 -28.40 -14.74
N THR A 41 -51.66 -28.15 -15.77
CA THR A 41 -51.26 -28.37 -17.15
C THR A 41 -50.33 -27.23 -17.53
N LEU A 42 -49.02 -27.47 -17.38
CA LEU A 42 -47.96 -26.50 -17.65
C LEU A 42 -48.03 -26.05 -19.11
N THR A 43 -48.76 -24.97 -19.34
CA THR A 43 -48.93 -24.38 -20.66
C THR A 43 -47.64 -23.64 -20.97
N ARG A 44 -46.82 -24.23 -21.85
CA ARG A 44 -45.53 -23.65 -22.24
C ARG A 44 -45.81 -22.28 -22.88
N PHE A 45 -45.34 -21.22 -22.23
CA PHE A 45 -45.34 -19.88 -22.82
C PHE A 45 -44.45 -19.87 -24.07
N ASN A 46 -45.08 -19.87 -25.25
CA ASN A 46 -44.38 -19.46 -26.46
C ASN A 46 -44.27 -17.94 -26.42
N ALA A 47 -43.07 -17.44 -26.11
CA ALA A 47 -42.75 -16.04 -26.34
C ALA A 47 -42.97 -15.74 -27.83
N ALA A 48 -43.83 -14.75 -28.12
CA ALA A 48 -43.93 -14.24 -29.48
C ALA A 48 -42.57 -13.69 -29.91
N PRO A 49 -42.14 -13.86 -31.18
CA PRO A 49 -40.90 -13.27 -31.66
C PRO A 49 -41.02 -11.75 -31.55
N VAL A 50 -40.35 -11.17 -30.55
CA VAL A 50 -40.21 -9.72 -30.41
C VAL A 50 -39.35 -9.27 -31.57
N SER A 51 -39.99 -8.63 -32.57
CA SER A 51 -39.25 -7.96 -33.62
C SER A 51 -38.38 -6.89 -32.97
N SER A 52 -37.06 -7.08 -33.00
CA SER A 52 -36.08 -6.11 -32.53
C SER A 52 -36.17 -4.88 -33.42
N ARG A 53 -37.00 -3.93 -33.00
CA ARG A 53 -37.07 -2.61 -33.63
C ARG A 53 -35.71 -1.98 -33.43
N GLU A 54 -34.99 -1.79 -34.52
CA GLU A 54 -33.64 -1.22 -34.55
C GLU A 54 -33.71 0.16 -33.91
N VAL A 55 -33.18 0.27 -32.69
CA VAL A 55 -33.22 1.51 -31.91
C VAL A 55 -32.12 2.40 -32.46
N PRO A 56 -32.39 3.66 -32.85
CA PRO A 56 -31.35 4.57 -33.31
C PRO A 56 -30.27 4.77 -32.25
N ASP A 57 -29.06 5.13 -32.72
CA ASP A 57 -27.79 5.21 -31.96
C ASP A 57 -27.78 6.16 -30.75
N ASP A 58 -28.87 6.87 -30.47
CA ASP A 58 -29.03 7.79 -29.32
C ASP A 58 -28.69 7.11 -27.98
N ILE A 59 -28.97 5.81 -27.83
CA ILE A 59 -28.60 5.04 -26.63
C ILE A 59 -27.08 4.88 -26.54
N ALA A 60 -26.38 4.64 -27.64
CA ALA A 60 -24.92 4.49 -27.65
C ALA A 60 -24.24 5.81 -27.26
N GLU A 61 -24.75 6.96 -27.71
CA GLU A 61 -24.22 8.26 -27.32
C GLU A 61 -24.44 8.57 -25.83
N VAL A 62 -25.63 8.28 -25.29
CA VAL A 62 -25.93 8.47 -23.87
C VAL A 62 -25.06 7.56 -22.99
N VAL A 63 -24.90 6.29 -23.35
CA VAL A 63 -24.02 5.34 -22.66
C VAL A 63 -22.55 5.78 -22.72
N ALA A 64 -22.08 6.26 -23.88
CA ALA A 64 -20.71 6.78 -24.02
C ALA A 64 -20.45 8.05 -23.17
N ARG A 65 -21.46 8.93 -23.02
CA ARG A 65 -21.37 10.09 -22.12
C ARG A 65 -21.36 9.68 -20.64
N GLN A 66 -22.10 8.64 -20.27
CA GLN A 66 -22.12 8.09 -18.90
C GLN A 66 -20.87 7.26 -18.56
N ALA A 67 -20.20 6.66 -19.54
CA ALA A 67 -18.92 5.98 -19.35
C ALA A 67 -17.77 6.91 -18.91
N ASN A 68 -17.94 8.23 -19.04
CA ASN A 68 -16.92 9.24 -18.72
C ASN A 68 -17.26 10.07 -17.46
N ILE A 69 -18.11 9.55 -16.56
CA ILE A 69 -18.47 10.18 -15.29
C ILE A 69 -18.31 9.16 -14.14
N SER A 70 -17.70 9.59 -13.04
CA SER A 70 -17.47 8.78 -11.85
C SER A 70 -18.74 8.51 -11.05
N ASN A 71 -18.65 7.58 -10.08
CA ASN A 71 -19.68 7.32 -9.08
C ASN A 71 -20.08 8.56 -8.25
N PHE A 72 -19.30 9.65 -8.30
CA PHE A 72 -19.54 10.92 -7.61
C PHE A 72 -19.97 12.07 -8.54
N GLY A 73 -20.26 11.79 -9.82
CA GLY A 73 -20.72 12.80 -10.77
C GLY A 73 -19.63 13.71 -11.33
N THR A 74 -18.35 13.38 -11.13
CA THR A 74 -17.20 14.10 -11.70
C THR A 74 -16.77 13.47 -13.03
N ALA A 75 -16.31 14.26 -13.99
CA ALA A 75 -15.80 13.74 -15.25
C ALA A 75 -14.54 12.88 -15.02
N CYS A 76 -14.40 11.75 -15.74
CA CYS A 76 -13.14 11.02 -15.76
C CYS A 76 -12.09 11.83 -16.53
N GLY A 77 -10.90 11.91 -15.96
CA GLY A 77 -9.79 12.72 -16.49
C GLY A 77 -8.57 12.53 -15.60
N PRO A 78 -7.87 11.39 -15.71
CA PRO A 78 -6.83 11.05 -14.77
C PRO A 78 -5.66 12.04 -14.91
N SER A 79 -5.16 12.57 -13.78
CA SER A 79 -4.14 13.62 -13.76
C SER A 79 -3.14 13.43 -12.63
N LEU A 80 -1.86 13.65 -12.94
CA LEU A 80 -0.75 13.55 -12.00
C LEU A 80 -0.07 14.91 -11.89
N SER A 81 0.14 15.37 -10.66
CA SER A 81 0.88 16.59 -10.36
C SER A 81 1.92 16.33 -9.28
N VAL A 82 3.09 16.95 -9.45
CA VAL A 82 4.24 16.79 -8.56
C VAL A 82 4.87 18.16 -8.33
N SER A 83 5.14 18.49 -7.07
CA SER A 83 5.77 19.75 -6.67
C SER A 83 6.82 19.53 -5.59
N ALA A 84 7.92 20.28 -5.66
CA ALA A 84 8.96 20.23 -4.65
C ALA A 84 8.49 20.93 -3.36
N THR A 85 8.78 20.34 -2.20
CA THR A 85 8.52 20.90 -0.87
C THR A 85 9.76 20.79 0.02
N SER A 86 9.71 21.43 1.19
CA SER A 86 10.80 21.42 2.18
C SER A 86 11.35 20.02 2.46
N GLY A 87 12.66 19.95 2.70
CA GLY A 87 13.38 18.69 2.92
C GLY A 87 13.62 17.87 1.65
N ALA A 88 13.68 18.52 0.48
CA ALA A 88 13.79 17.86 -0.82
C ALA A 88 12.75 16.75 -1.02
N MET A 89 11.50 17.02 -0.62
CA MET A 89 10.38 16.09 -0.74
C MET A 89 9.55 16.45 -1.97
N LEU A 90 8.90 15.46 -2.56
CA LEU A 90 7.93 15.60 -3.63
C LEU A 90 6.53 15.49 -3.02
N SER A 91 5.75 16.55 -3.09
CA SER A 91 4.30 16.49 -2.88
C SER A 91 3.65 16.01 -4.17
N VAL A 92 3.09 14.80 -4.10
CA VAL A 92 2.45 14.11 -5.20
C VAL A 92 0.94 14.16 -5.00
N ARG A 93 0.20 14.53 -6.04
CA ARG A 93 -1.26 14.35 -6.12
C ARG A 93 -1.62 13.68 -7.42
N LEU A 94 -2.38 12.59 -7.31
CA LEU A 94 -2.94 11.82 -8.41
C LEU A 94 -4.46 11.80 -8.26
N SER A 95 -5.17 12.23 -9.30
CA SER A 95 -6.62 12.16 -9.40
C SER A 95 -6.98 11.15 -10.50
N ALA A 96 -7.81 10.17 -10.19
CA ALA A 96 -8.42 9.25 -11.14
C ALA A 96 -9.81 8.79 -10.60
N PRO A 97 -10.83 9.67 -10.61
CA PRO A 97 -12.10 9.45 -9.90
C PRO A 97 -12.93 8.25 -10.41
N CYS A 98 -12.57 7.69 -11.57
CA CYS A 98 -13.25 6.55 -12.18
C CYS A 98 -12.52 5.21 -11.93
N LEU A 99 -11.41 5.22 -11.19
CA LEU A 99 -10.68 4.03 -10.73
C LEU A 99 -10.60 3.96 -9.18
N PRO A 100 -11.74 4.07 -8.45
CA PRO A 100 -11.74 4.00 -6.99
C PRO A 100 -11.36 2.59 -6.50
N TYR A 101 -10.62 2.51 -5.38
CA TYR A 101 -10.10 1.25 -4.82
C TYR A 101 -9.11 0.46 -5.70
N ASP A 102 -8.72 1.00 -6.85
CA ASP A 102 -7.70 0.43 -7.73
C ASP A 102 -6.30 0.47 -7.11
N THR A 103 -5.32 -0.17 -7.73
CA THR A 103 -3.89 -0.01 -7.39
C THR A 103 -3.18 0.81 -8.44
N VAL A 104 -2.40 1.80 -8.02
CA VAL A 104 -1.49 2.55 -8.90
C VAL A 104 -0.05 2.14 -8.64
N ARG A 105 0.67 1.78 -9.70
CA ARG A 105 2.12 1.55 -9.67
C ARG A 105 2.83 2.83 -10.09
N LEU A 106 3.65 3.38 -9.21
CA LEU A 106 4.45 4.57 -9.49
C LEU A 106 5.92 4.22 -9.62
N GLU A 107 6.65 4.94 -10.46
CA GLU A 107 8.10 4.82 -10.58
C GLU A 107 8.81 6.17 -10.44
N HIS A 108 9.81 6.22 -9.56
CA HIS A 108 10.68 7.38 -9.35
C HIS A 108 12.15 6.93 -9.37
N ALA A 109 12.96 7.60 -10.18
CA ALA A 109 14.42 7.39 -10.25
C ALA A 109 14.86 5.91 -10.45
N GLY A 110 14.07 5.13 -11.19
CA GLY A 110 14.33 3.71 -11.50
C GLY A 110 13.84 2.70 -10.44
N LEU A 111 13.13 3.19 -9.41
CA LEU A 111 12.50 2.40 -8.35
C LEU A 111 10.98 2.49 -8.47
N ALA A 112 10.29 1.36 -8.28
CA ALA A 112 8.84 1.26 -8.31
C ALA A 112 8.23 1.06 -6.93
N PHE A 113 7.00 1.52 -6.73
CA PHE A 113 6.16 1.25 -5.55
C PHE A 113 4.68 1.31 -5.90
N THR A 114 3.86 0.55 -5.18
CA THR A 114 2.42 0.42 -5.45
C THR A 114 1.60 1.01 -4.30
N LEU A 115 0.62 1.85 -4.60
CA LEU A 115 -0.28 2.45 -3.62
C LEU A 115 -1.74 2.11 -3.95
N PRO A 116 -2.60 1.89 -2.93
CA PRO A 116 -4.02 1.76 -3.13
C PRO A 116 -4.62 3.14 -3.43
N MET A 117 -5.56 3.20 -4.36
CA MET A 117 -6.33 4.39 -4.66
C MET A 117 -7.49 4.50 -3.66
N PRO A 118 -7.68 5.65 -2.99
CA PRO A 118 -8.82 5.84 -2.09
C PRO A 118 -10.17 5.75 -2.82
N MET A 119 -11.26 5.61 -2.05
CA MET A 119 -12.62 5.52 -2.59
C MET A 119 -13.03 6.70 -3.48
N THR A 120 -12.38 7.85 -3.33
CA THR A 120 -12.61 9.09 -4.08
C THR A 120 -11.86 9.15 -5.41
N GLY A 121 -10.90 8.27 -5.64
CA GLY A 121 -9.92 8.39 -6.73
C GLY A 121 -8.86 9.48 -6.51
N GLU A 122 -8.82 10.12 -5.34
CA GLU A 122 -7.85 11.17 -5.01
C GLU A 122 -6.76 10.64 -4.07
N LEU A 123 -5.56 10.43 -4.59
CA LEU A 123 -4.37 10.01 -3.85
C LEU A 123 -3.43 11.21 -3.65
N SER A 124 -2.94 11.42 -2.43
CA SER A 124 -1.93 12.44 -2.13
C SER A 124 -0.95 11.95 -1.06
N PHE A 125 0.36 12.12 -1.32
CA PHE A 125 1.43 11.66 -0.41
C PHE A 125 2.72 12.47 -0.60
N LEU A 126 3.68 12.26 0.30
CA LEU A 126 5.03 12.81 0.24
C LEU A 126 6.04 11.71 -0.12
N LEU A 127 6.93 11.99 -1.06
CA LEU A 127 7.99 11.08 -1.52
C LEU A 127 9.36 11.76 -1.42
N PRO A 128 10.37 11.17 -0.75
CA PRO A 128 11.73 11.70 -0.80
C PRO A 128 12.29 11.69 -2.22
N ALA A 129 12.76 12.83 -2.74
CA ALA A 129 13.39 12.90 -4.05
C ALA A 129 14.73 12.13 -4.06
N LEU A 130 14.91 11.23 -5.03
CA LEU A 130 16.11 10.40 -5.24
C LEU A 130 16.93 10.87 -6.46
N SER A 131 16.78 12.15 -6.81
CA SER A 131 17.28 12.82 -8.00
C SER A 131 17.03 14.33 -7.87
N GLU A 132 17.93 15.17 -8.39
CA GLU A 132 17.69 16.62 -8.53
C GLU A 132 16.58 16.97 -9.54
N THR A 133 16.14 15.98 -10.34
CA THR A 133 14.92 16.05 -11.15
C THR A 133 13.91 15.03 -10.61
N GLY A 134 12.82 15.53 -10.03
CA GLY A 134 11.71 14.77 -9.46
C GLY A 134 10.77 14.18 -10.50
N SER A 135 11.28 13.39 -11.45
CA SER A 135 10.45 12.68 -12.44
C SER A 135 9.70 11.53 -11.80
N LEU A 136 8.39 11.49 -12.01
CA LEU A 136 7.49 10.46 -11.50
C LEU A 136 6.58 9.99 -12.63
N SER A 137 6.50 8.68 -12.85
CA SER A 137 5.44 8.05 -13.63
C SER A 137 4.42 7.40 -12.70
N ALA A 138 3.18 7.30 -13.16
CA ALA A 138 2.11 6.53 -12.53
C ALA A 138 1.39 5.72 -13.60
N THR A 139 1.29 4.41 -13.41
CA THR A 139 0.56 3.48 -14.27
C THR A 139 -0.64 2.95 -13.51
N LEU A 140 -1.81 3.13 -14.11
CA LEU A 140 -3.12 2.72 -13.60
C LEU A 140 -3.52 1.34 -14.18
N SER A 141 -4.53 0.67 -13.61
CA SER A 141 -4.93 -0.69 -14.08
C SER A 141 -5.47 -0.74 -15.51
N ASP A 142 -5.99 0.38 -16.02
CA ASP A 142 -6.38 0.56 -17.42
C ASP A 142 -5.19 0.68 -18.39
N ASN A 143 -3.96 0.57 -17.87
CA ASN A 143 -2.67 0.79 -18.55
C ASN A 143 -2.42 2.25 -18.98
N SER A 144 -3.27 3.21 -18.59
CA SER A 144 -2.97 4.61 -18.78
C SER A 144 -1.74 4.99 -17.93
N THR A 145 -0.83 5.75 -18.55
CA THR A 145 0.43 6.16 -17.92
C THR A 145 0.49 7.67 -17.87
N LEU A 146 0.53 8.21 -16.66
CA LEU A 146 0.71 9.63 -16.39
C LEU A 146 2.17 9.89 -16.05
N THR A 147 2.68 11.06 -16.42
CA THR A 147 4.03 11.50 -16.03
C THR A 147 4.00 12.94 -15.57
N ALA A 148 4.82 13.24 -14.55
CA ALA A 148 5.03 14.57 -14.03
C ALA A 148 6.50 14.73 -13.63
N SER A 149 7.01 15.96 -13.67
CA SER A 149 8.37 16.25 -13.20
C SER A 149 8.48 17.66 -12.63
N THR A 150 9.40 17.83 -11.69
CA THR A 150 9.71 19.12 -11.05
C THR A 150 11.20 19.15 -10.66
N PRO A 151 11.90 20.28 -10.75
CA PRO A 151 13.26 20.39 -10.25
C PRO A 151 13.29 20.35 -8.71
N VAL A 152 14.25 19.63 -8.13
CA VAL A 152 14.48 19.50 -6.69
C VAL A 152 15.97 19.70 -6.40
N PRO A 153 16.52 20.93 -6.59
CA PRO A 153 17.95 21.18 -6.41
C PRO A 153 18.44 20.84 -4.99
N ASP A 154 17.58 21.01 -3.99
CA ASP A 154 17.83 20.71 -2.57
C ASP A 154 18.10 19.22 -2.32
N ALA A 155 17.80 18.32 -3.27
CA ALA A 155 18.10 16.88 -3.14
C ALA A 155 19.59 16.59 -2.93
N ARG A 156 20.47 17.50 -3.38
CA ARG A 156 21.93 17.45 -3.15
C ARG A 156 22.34 17.72 -1.69
N GLU A 157 21.44 18.18 -0.82
CA GLU A 157 21.72 18.36 0.62
C GLU A 157 21.45 17.07 1.43
N PHE A 158 20.93 16.02 0.78
CA PHE A 158 20.48 14.81 1.45
C PHE A 158 21.26 13.57 1.00
N ALA A 159 21.82 12.85 1.98
CA ALA A 159 22.19 11.46 1.80
C ALA A 159 20.93 10.59 1.89
N ARG A 160 20.63 9.86 0.81
CA ARG A 160 19.50 8.94 0.72
C ARG A 160 19.95 7.56 0.26
N VAL A 161 19.48 6.53 0.97
CA VAL A 161 19.55 5.15 0.50
C VAL A 161 18.14 4.60 0.44
N ALA A 162 17.73 4.25 -0.77
CA ALA A 162 16.43 3.73 -1.10
C ALA A 162 16.52 2.25 -1.43
N LEU A 163 15.52 1.49 -0.99
CA LEU A 163 15.42 0.05 -1.13
C LEU A 163 13.98 -0.31 -1.53
N GLN A 164 13.84 -0.86 -2.73
CA GLN A 164 12.60 -1.43 -3.26
C GLN A 164 12.66 -2.95 -3.14
N TRP A 165 11.55 -3.58 -2.75
CA TRP A 165 11.27 -5.01 -2.96
C TRP A 165 9.96 -5.16 -3.71
N ASN A 166 9.86 -6.23 -4.48
CA ASN A 166 8.64 -6.66 -5.15
C ASN A 166 8.00 -7.81 -4.38
N GLY A 167 6.69 -7.99 -4.58
CA GLY A 167 5.90 -9.02 -3.93
C GLY A 167 5.63 -8.74 -2.45
N GLU A 168 4.98 -9.69 -1.77
CA GLU A 168 4.41 -9.52 -0.43
C GLU A 168 5.43 -8.92 0.56
N ASP A 169 4.97 -7.93 1.36
CA ASP A 169 5.84 -7.02 2.11
C ASP A 169 6.53 -7.73 3.29
N HIS A 170 7.72 -8.25 3.01
CA HIS A 170 8.56 -8.95 3.99
C HIS A 170 9.82 -8.17 4.36
N GLY A 171 10.14 -7.10 3.64
CA GLY A 171 11.41 -6.37 3.73
C GLY A 171 11.41 -5.15 4.67
N GLU A 172 12.53 -4.97 5.36
CA GLU A 172 12.80 -3.80 6.19
C GLU A 172 14.23 -3.31 5.96
N LEU A 173 14.36 -2.02 5.63
CA LEU A 173 15.64 -1.31 5.59
C LEU A 173 16.00 -0.86 7.00
N ILE A 174 17.15 -1.28 7.49
CA ILE A 174 17.63 -0.93 8.82
C ILE A 174 18.83 0.00 8.68
N ALA A 175 18.79 1.12 9.39
CA ALA A 175 19.88 2.07 9.50
C ALA A 175 20.33 2.15 10.97
N GLU A 176 21.44 1.48 11.29
CA GLU A 176 22.10 1.60 12.59
C GLU A 176 23.04 2.82 12.56
N ALA A 177 22.61 3.92 13.16
CA ALA A 177 23.35 5.18 13.22
C ALA A 177 23.71 5.58 14.68
N PRO A 178 24.90 6.16 14.93
CA PRO A 178 25.11 7.03 16.10
C PRO A 178 24.06 8.15 16.13
N ARG A 179 23.67 8.65 17.31
CA ARG A 179 22.65 9.73 17.44
C ARG A 179 22.96 10.97 16.60
N GLN A 180 24.24 11.29 16.41
CA GLN A 180 24.72 12.40 15.59
C GLN A 180 24.50 12.18 14.09
N LEU A 181 24.38 10.92 13.66
CA LEU A 181 24.19 10.46 12.28
C LEU A 181 22.77 9.94 12.02
N ASP A 182 21.85 10.14 12.95
CA ASP A 182 20.46 9.69 12.84
C ASP A 182 19.75 10.35 11.64
N GLY A 183 18.65 9.75 11.19
CA GLY A 183 17.93 10.15 10.00
C GLY A 183 16.48 9.69 10.01
N GLN A 184 15.76 10.02 8.94
CA GLN A 184 14.36 9.64 8.79
C GLN A 184 14.23 8.40 7.93
N MET A 185 13.43 7.43 8.38
CA MET A 185 13.02 6.29 7.58
C MET A 185 11.61 6.53 7.03
N PHE A 186 11.48 6.49 5.71
CA PHE A 186 10.20 6.57 5.01
C PHE A 186 9.85 5.19 4.46
N ARG A 187 8.59 4.76 4.59
CA ARG A 187 8.03 3.59 3.89
C ARG A 187 6.89 4.11 3.00
N ILE A 188 7.00 3.85 1.69
CA ILE A 188 6.05 4.28 0.67
C ILE A 188 5.56 3.05 -0.10
N GLY A 189 4.25 2.99 -0.33
CA GLY A 189 3.60 1.86 -0.95
C GLY A 189 3.24 0.75 0.03
N GLN A 190 2.49 -0.23 -0.47
CA GLN A 190 2.17 -1.49 0.19
C GLN A 190 2.18 -2.60 -0.88
N SER A 191 2.52 -3.82 -0.48
CA SER A 191 2.45 -4.97 -1.37
C SER A 191 1.42 -5.95 -0.83
N LEU A 192 0.26 -6.01 -1.50
CA LEU A 192 -0.84 -6.91 -1.16
C LEU A 192 -0.77 -8.25 -1.91
N ASP A 193 0.08 -8.33 -2.94
CA ASP A 193 0.25 -9.48 -3.83
C ASP A 193 1.69 -9.52 -4.38
N GLU A 194 1.97 -10.49 -5.26
CA GLU A 194 3.29 -10.68 -5.89
C GLU A 194 3.68 -9.58 -6.90
N SER A 195 2.71 -8.77 -7.38
CA SER A 195 2.90 -7.71 -8.38
C SER A 195 3.16 -6.34 -7.76
N GLY A 196 2.79 -6.16 -6.50
CA GLY A 196 3.06 -4.96 -5.72
C GLY A 196 4.56 -4.72 -5.50
N ALA A 197 4.89 -3.47 -5.17
CA ALA A 197 6.23 -3.08 -4.74
C ALA A 197 6.15 -2.09 -3.58
N VAL A 198 7.11 -2.16 -2.66
CA VAL A 198 7.24 -1.23 -1.53
C VAL A 198 8.63 -0.62 -1.55
N LEU A 199 8.68 0.69 -1.30
CA LEU A 199 9.89 1.49 -1.28
C LEU A 199 10.16 1.98 0.15
N GLN A 200 11.31 1.63 0.71
CA GLN A 200 11.82 2.28 1.92
C GLN A 200 12.98 3.21 1.56
N VAL A 201 13.06 4.36 2.25
CA VAL A 201 14.11 5.36 2.05
C VAL A 201 14.64 5.81 3.41
N PHE A 202 15.91 5.50 3.70
CA PHE A 202 16.66 6.23 4.70
C PHE A 202 17.06 7.59 4.11
N SER A 203 16.81 8.67 4.83
CA SER A 203 17.09 10.05 4.40
C SER A 203 17.67 10.86 5.54
N ARG A 204 18.82 11.49 5.29
CA ARG A 204 19.50 12.37 6.24
C ARG A 204 20.04 13.61 5.51
N ARG A 205 19.86 14.79 6.10
CA ARG A 205 20.48 16.03 5.62
C ARG A 205 21.95 16.07 6.04
N ILE A 206 22.84 16.53 5.16
CA ILE A 206 24.28 16.56 5.42
C ILE A 206 24.69 17.82 6.19
N ASP A 207 24.08 18.96 5.87
CA ASP A 207 24.40 20.27 6.48
C ASP A 207 24.12 20.35 7.99
N ASP A 208 23.34 19.41 8.54
CA ASP A 208 22.84 19.49 9.91
C ASP A 208 23.91 19.19 10.98
N LEU A 209 25.03 18.51 10.64
CA LEU A 209 26.18 18.32 11.54
C LEU A 209 27.51 18.13 10.80
N ALA A 210 28.59 18.74 11.33
CA ALA A 210 29.99 18.39 11.03
C ALA A 210 30.42 16.98 11.55
N ALA A 211 29.46 16.07 11.71
CA ALA A 211 29.67 14.73 12.21
C ALA A 211 30.04 13.80 11.05
N SER A 212 31.34 13.53 10.92
CA SER A 212 31.82 12.40 10.11
C SER A 212 31.47 11.06 10.76
N GLY A 213 31.20 10.03 9.96
CA GLY A 213 31.15 8.65 10.43
C GLY A 213 30.39 7.71 9.49
N VAL A 214 29.84 6.64 10.05
CA VAL A 214 29.24 5.54 9.30
C VAL A 214 27.85 5.24 9.84
N VAL A 215 26.85 5.26 8.96
CA VAL A 215 25.54 4.64 9.18
C VAL A 215 25.61 3.24 8.59
N ARG A 216 25.44 2.23 9.43
CA ARG A 216 25.45 0.83 8.99
C ARG A 216 24.09 0.48 8.42
N LEU A 217 24.10 -0.14 7.24
CA LEU A 217 22.88 -0.51 6.54
C LEU A 217 22.75 -2.03 6.49
N SER A 218 21.67 -2.56 7.04
CA SER A 218 21.27 -3.95 6.90
C SER A 218 19.85 -4.04 6.34
N MET A 219 19.48 -5.22 5.87
CA MET A 219 18.11 -5.51 5.46
C MET A 219 17.62 -6.70 6.27
N ARG A 220 16.43 -6.59 6.83
CA ARG A 220 15.72 -7.72 7.44
C ARG A 220 14.64 -8.20 6.49
N THR A 221 14.49 -9.51 6.37
CA THR A 221 13.39 -10.13 5.63
C THR A 221 12.80 -11.29 6.41
N ARG A 222 11.49 -11.54 6.24
CA ARG A 222 10.83 -12.74 6.75
C ARG A 222 10.86 -13.84 5.69
N VAL A 223 11.23 -15.05 6.09
CA VAL A 223 11.11 -16.23 5.23
C VAL A 223 9.64 -16.66 5.18
N THR A 224 9.09 -16.81 3.98
CA THR A 224 7.71 -17.23 3.72
C THR A 224 7.69 -18.30 2.63
N THR A 225 6.54 -18.94 2.44
CA THR A 225 6.35 -19.94 1.38
C THR A 225 6.55 -19.36 -0.02
N ALA A 226 6.46 -18.03 -0.20
CA ALA A 226 6.69 -17.36 -1.48
C ALA A 226 8.18 -17.13 -1.80
N ASN A 227 9.06 -17.06 -0.80
CA ASN A 227 10.49 -16.70 -0.98
C ASN A 227 11.49 -17.78 -0.50
N CYS A 228 11.04 -18.86 0.13
CA CYS A 228 11.94 -19.82 0.80
C CYS A 228 12.87 -20.60 -0.15
N ASP A 229 12.41 -20.94 -1.37
CA ASP A 229 13.22 -21.62 -2.40
C ASP A 229 13.75 -20.66 -3.48
N THR A 230 12.87 -19.79 -3.98
CA THR A 230 13.12 -18.82 -5.07
C THR A 230 14.02 -17.66 -4.64
N GLY A 231 14.06 -17.36 -3.34
CA GLY A 231 14.66 -16.15 -2.80
C GLY A 231 13.83 -14.91 -3.08
N GLN A 232 14.47 -13.74 -3.04
CA GLN A 232 13.81 -12.46 -3.34
C GLN A 232 14.78 -11.54 -4.08
N THR A 233 14.23 -10.66 -4.92
CA THR A 233 15.00 -9.57 -5.54
C THR A 233 14.57 -8.24 -4.95
N ALA A 234 15.56 -7.40 -4.66
CA ALA A 234 15.37 -6.04 -4.19
C ALA A 234 16.27 -5.11 -4.99
N ARG A 235 15.86 -3.85 -5.20
CA ARG A 235 16.64 -2.83 -5.90
C ARG A 235 17.08 -1.75 -4.93
N VAL A 236 18.37 -1.48 -4.88
CA VAL A 236 18.97 -0.43 -4.05
C VAL A 236 19.30 0.76 -4.94
N ARG A 237 19.04 1.97 -4.45
CA ARG A 237 19.58 3.22 -5.00
C ARG A 237 20.26 4.03 -3.90
N ARG A 238 21.54 4.35 -4.08
CA ARG A 238 22.30 5.23 -3.19
C ARG A 238 22.46 6.59 -3.88
N VAL A 239 22.03 7.64 -3.20
CA VAL A 239 22.20 9.05 -3.58
C VAL A 239 22.94 9.71 -2.44
N VAL A 240 24.25 9.89 -2.59
CA VAL A 240 25.10 10.54 -1.59
C VAL A 240 25.75 11.74 -2.26
N PRO A 241 25.59 12.96 -1.71
CA PRO A 241 26.25 14.16 -2.23
C PRO A 241 27.75 13.94 -2.38
N HIS A 242 28.28 14.40 -3.52
CA HIS A 242 29.68 14.20 -3.96
C HIS A 242 30.11 12.75 -4.26
N GLU A 243 29.24 11.73 -4.10
CA GLU A 243 29.46 10.38 -4.67
C GLU A 243 28.71 10.23 -6.01
N PRO A 244 29.18 9.37 -6.94
CA PRO A 244 28.37 8.93 -8.07
C PRO A 244 27.11 8.21 -7.60
N VAL A 245 25.96 8.61 -8.13
CA VAL A 245 24.68 7.91 -7.89
C VAL A 245 24.81 6.46 -8.37
N SER A 246 24.47 5.51 -7.50
CA SER A 246 24.53 4.08 -7.81
C SER A 246 23.13 3.46 -7.67
N THR A 247 22.83 2.50 -8.55
CA THR A 247 21.60 1.70 -8.49
C THR A 247 21.96 0.27 -8.88
N TYR A 248 21.55 -0.71 -8.07
CA TYR A 248 21.92 -2.11 -8.26
C TYR A 248 20.85 -3.05 -7.69
N ASP A 249 20.75 -4.23 -8.29
CA ASP A 249 19.84 -5.28 -7.85
C ASP A 249 20.54 -6.22 -6.87
N LEU A 250 19.91 -6.48 -5.74
CA LEU A 250 20.30 -7.43 -4.72
C LEU A 250 19.45 -8.69 -4.88
N LYS A 251 20.10 -9.82 -5.17
CA LYS A 251 19.44 -11.13 -5.19
C LYS A 251 19.70 -11.85 -3.87
N LEU A 252 18.65 -12.05 -3.09
CA LEU A 252 18.63 -12.93 -1.93
C LEU A 252 18.43 -14.36 -2.40
N MET A 253 19.23 -15.28 -1.87
CA MET A 253 18.98 -16.71 -2.07
C MET A 253 17.95 -17.20 -1.06
N GLY A 254 17.05 -18.08 -1.49
CA GLY A 254 16.17 -18.82 -0.60
C GLY A 254 16.96 -19.48 0.53
N GLN A 255 16.34 -19.56 1.71
CA GLN A 255 16.96 -20.08 2.93
C GLN A 255 16.35 -21.42 3.35
N GLY A 256 15.64 -22.07 2.44
CA GLY A 256 14.92 -23.32 2.66
C GLY A 256 13.57 -23.10 3.36
N CYS A 257 12.59 -23.92 3.01
CA CYS A 257 11.23 -23.77 3.56
C CYS A 257 11.09 -24.29 5.01
N GLU A 258 12.13 -24.92 5.56
CA GLU A 258 12.31 -25.16 7.00
C GLU A 258 12.47 -23.87 7.82
N ALA A 259 12.90 -22.77 7.18
CA ALA A 259 13.08 -21.49 7.85
C ALA A 259 11.83 -20.58 7.82
N VAL A 260 10.71 -21.03 7.27
CA VAL A 260 9.46 -20.24 7.17
C VAL A 260 9.01 -19.72 8.53
N GLY A 261 8.67 -18.42 8.58
CA GLY A 261 8.33 -17.67 9.79
C GLY A 261 9.53 -17.03 10.50
N GLN A 262 10.77 -17.44 10.20
CA GLN A 262 11.96 -16.79 10.75
C GLN A 262 12.17 -15.41 10.12
N SER A 263 12.75 -14.50 10.88
CA SER A 263 13.19 -13.17 10.41
C SER A 263 14.70 -13.13 10.37
N LEU A 264 15.27 -12.91 9.19
CA LEU A 264 16.70 -12.95 8.93
C LEU A 264 17.20 -11.54 8.64
N GLU A 265 18.19 -11.10 9.41
CA GLU A 265 18.86 -9.83 9.16
C GLU A 265 20.17 -10.04 8.41
N LEU A 266 20.20 -9.54 7.19
CA LEU A 266 21.29 -9.65 6.25
C LEU A 266 22.21 -8.45 6.42
N LYS A 267 23.34 -8.67 7.11
CA LYS A 267 24.39 -7.67 7.29
C LYS A 267 25.36 -7.74 6.11
N ASN A 268 25.93 -6.61 5.72
CA ASN A 268 26.88 -6.45 4.60
C ASN A 268 26.30 -6.69 3.18
N VAL A 269 24.99 -6.87 3.01
CA VAL A 269 24.34 -6.91 1.67
C VAL A 269 24.06 -5.51 1.10
N LEU A 270 24.03 -4.51 1.97
CA LEU A 270 24.02 -3.09 1.62
C LEU A 270 25.40 -2.51 1.93
N GLN A 271 25.84 -1.54 1.11
CA GLN A 271 27.05 -0.79 1.41
C GLN A 271 26.75 0.24 2.48
N ASP A 272 27.50 0.20 3.59
CA ASP A 272 27.49 1.22 4.64
C ASP A 272 27.53 2.64 4.05
N LEU A 273 26.71 3.53 4.62
CA LEU A 273 26.68 4.93 4.24
C LEU A 273 27.74 5.68 5.04
N LYS A 274 28.84 6.03 4.37
CA LYS A 274 29.89 6.87 4.92
C LYS A 274 29.52 8.34 4.70
N LEU A 275 29.54 9.12 5.77
CA LEU A 275 29.28 10.55 5.72
C LEU A 275 30.55 11.26 6.18
N ALA A 276 31.02 12.20 5.37
CA ALA A 276 32.05 13.15 5.77
C ALA A 276 31.37 14.42 6.30
N GLY A 277 31.82 14.90 7.45
CA GLY A 277 31.61 16.28 7.87
C GLY A 277 32.53 17.21 7.08
N ASN A 278 32.05 18.42 6.82
CA ASN A 278 32.81 19.52 6.21
C ASN A 278 33.75 20.19 7.22
#